data_AF-A0A8T5XIR8-F1
#
_entry.id   AF-A0A8T5XIR8-F1
#
_cell.length_a   1.000
_cell.length_b   1.000
_cell.length_c   1.000
_cell.angle_alpha   90.00
_cell.angle_beta   90.00
_cell.angle_gamma   90.00
#
_symmetry.space_group_name_H-M   'P 1'
#
loop_
_entity.id
_entity.type
_entity.pdbx_description
1 polymer ?
#
loop_
_entity_poly.entity_id
_entity_poly.type
_entity_poly.pdbx_seq_one_letter_code
_entity_poly.pdbx_strand_id
1 'polypeptide(L)'
;MKVNVLVAEIGSTTTVVNAFDDIKSDKPKFIGQGQAPTSVLEGDVNIGLKQAIDDLRKKLNEDTLEYDDLLATSSAAGGLKMTVHGLVYDMTVRAAKEAALGAGANIHKITSGKLRRTDIKKIKEIKPNIILLAGGVDYGERDTAIYNAELIANLNLNIPVIYAGNIENQEEIKLIFEDTLTKLYLVDNVYPKIDNLNIEPTRKVIQEVFEEHIIHAPGMEKVKEVVNGPIMPTPGAVMTASKLLKEEIGDVMTLDVGGATTDVHSVTEGSEEFNRILISPEPIAKRTVEGDLGVFVNMKNIVNRIGEEKLSERMNISKEELNNIILNHKPIPLTDKEKRFVEELTDEAVITAVRRHAGHFRNLYGPGGKKTVAEGKDLTKIEYIIATGGALTRLPERVNILKQIAKNNKGNELFPNKNASILIDNYYIMASLGVLSKKYPNGAIKLLKESLNIN
;
A
#
# COMPACT_ATOMS: atom_id res chain seq x y z
N MET A 1 18.15 -23.53 17.22
CA MET A 1 18.29 -23.37 15.75
C MET A 1 18.91 -22.02 15.37
N LYS A 2 19.67 -21.97 14.27
CA LYS A 2 20.11 -20.72 13.63
C LYS A 2 19.54 -20.63 12.21
N VAL A 3 18.97 -19.48 11.83
CA VAL A 3 18.41 -19.22 10.48
C VAL A 3 19.12 -18.03 9.83
N ASN A 4 19.09 -17.93 8.49
CA ASN A 4 19.68 -16.76 7.83
C ASN A 4 18.95 -15.46 8.14
N VAL A 5 17.61 -15.42 8.02
CA VAL A 5 16.85 -14.17 8.09
C VAL A 5 15.54 -14.34 8.83
N LEU A 6 15.27 -13.44 9.77
CA LEU A 6 13.92 -13.17 10.26
C LEU A 6 13.36 -11.93 9.56
N VAL A 7 12.06 -11.96 9.24
CA VAL A 7 11.34 -10.79 8.78
C VAL A 7 10.14 -10.55 9.66
N ALA A 8 10.09 -9.38 10.30
CA ALA A 8 9.00 -8.96 11.17
C ALA A 8 8.03 -8.04 10.44
N GLU A 9 6.78 -8.46 10.27
CA GLU A 9 5.68 -7.63 9.82
C GLU A 9 4.94 -7.06 11.04
N ILE A 10 5.25 -5.80 11.37
CA ILE A 10 4.69 -5.08 12.51
C ILE A 10 3.39 -4.38 12.08
N GLY A 11 2.29 -5.12 12.12
CA GLY A 11 0.96 -4.61 11.78
C GLY A 11 0.31 -3.81 12.91
N SER A 12 -0.73 -3.03 12.63
CA SER A 12 -1.45 -2.23 13.64
C SER A 12 -2.15 -3.04 14.74
N THR A 13 -2.37 -4.35 14.51
CA THR A 13 -3.09 -5.24 15.45
C THR A 13 -2.27 -6.48 15.81
N THR A 14 -1.56 -7.05 14.84
CA THR A 14 -0.76 -8.26 14.99
C THR A 14 0.64 -8.03 14.45
N THR A 15 1.64 -8.53 15.16
CA THR A 15 3.02 -8.64 14.70
C THR A 15 3.27 -10.09 14.28
N VAL A 16 3.72 -10.28 13.05
CA VAL A 16 4.03 -11.61 12.47
C VAL A 16 5.52 -11.69 12.19
N VAL A 17 6.17 -12.78 12.57
CA VAL A 17 7.60 -13.00 12.30
C VAL A 17 7.77 -14.27 11.48
N ASN A 18 8.43 -14.14 10.34
CA ASN A 18 8.70 -15.23 9.41
C ASN A 18 10.21 -15.56 9.43
N ALA A 19 10.54 -16.84 9.55
CA ALA A 19 11.91 -17.33 9.44
C ALA A 19 12.20 -17.89 8.04
N PHE A 20 13.33 -17.48 7.49
CA PHE A 20 13.85 -17.93 6.21
C PHE A 20 15.29 -18.42 6.38
N ASP A 21 15.58 -19.54 5.74
CA ASP A 21 16.91 -20.15 5.74
C ASP A 21 17.33 -20.56 4.33
N ASP A 22 18.61 -20.90 4.18
CA ASP A 22 19.23 -21.20 2.89
C ASP A 22 18.98 -20.10 1.82
N ILE A 23 18.84 -18.83 2.25
CA ILE A 23 18.30 -17.74 1.40
C ILE A 23 19.20 -17.37 0.21
N LYS A 24 20.50 -17.67 0.35
CA LYS A 24 21.53 -17.46 -0.68
C LYS A 24 21.71 -18.68 -1.59
N SER A 25 21.07 -19.80 -1.26
CA SER A 25 21.19 -21.04 -2.01
C SER A 25 20.20 -21.10 -3.17
N ASP A 26 20.28 -22.17 -3.96
CA ASP A 26 19.29 -22.43 -5.00
C ASP A 26 17.91 -22.85 -4.48
N LYS A 27 17.82 -23.26 -3.22
CA LYS A 27 16.61 -23.78 -2.57
C LYS A 27 16.37 -23.05 -1.24
N PRO A 28 16.02 -21.76 -1.27
CA PRO A 28 15.64 -21.03 -0.07
C PRO A 28 14.43 -21.68 0.58
N LYS A 29 14.34 -21.62 1.91
CA LYS A 29 13.28 -22.28 2.67
C LYS A 29 12.56 -21.31 3.57
N PHE A 30 11.24 -21.37 3.55
CA PHE A 30 10.41 -20.84 4.62
C PHE A 30 10.36 -21.86 5.77
N ILE A 31 10.87 -21.46 6.93
CA ILE A 31 11.03 -22.36 8.09
C ILE A 31 9.80 -22.36 8.98
N GLY A 32 9.17 -21.21 9.18
CA GLY A 32 7.98 -21.10 10.01
C GLY A 32 7.60 -19.66 10.32
N GLN A 33 6.45 -19.53 10.99
CA GLN A 33 5.83 -18.25 11.34
C GLN A 33 5.36 -18.20 12.79
N GLY A 34 5.79 -17.16 13.50
CA GLY A 34 5.28 -16.79 14.82
C GLY A 34 4.41 -15.55 14.75
N GLN A 35 3.53 -15.39 15.73
CA GLN A 35 2.64 -14.23 15.80
C GLN A 35 2.39 -13.79 17.25
N ALA A 36 2.16 -12.51 17.44
CA ALA A 36 1.73 -11.93 18.71
C ALA A 36 0.88 -10.67 18.49
N PRO A 37 0.07 -10.25 19.47
CA PRO A 37 -0.55 -8.93 19.46
C PRO A 37 0.51 -7.82 19.33
N THR A 38 0.21 -6.78 18.56
CA THR A 38 1.09 -5.62 18.47
C THR A 38 0.93 -4.73 19.71
N SER A 39 2.06 -4.35 20.30
CA SER A 39 2.16 -3.60 21.57
C SER A 39 2.38 -2.09 21.39
N VAL A 40 1.89 -1.50 20.27
CA VAL A 40 1.94 -0.03 20.08
C VAL A 40 1.23 0.70 21.23
N LEU A 41 0.10 0.17 21.70
CA LEU A 41 -0.67 0.76 22.82
C LEU A 41 0.06 0.64 24.16
N GLU A 42 0.98 -0.32 24.27
CA GLU A 42 1.83 -0.51 25.45
C GLU A 42 3.08 0.40 25.40
N GLY A 43 3.28 1.14 24.31
CA GLY A 43 4.36 2.11 24.14
C GLY A 43 5.69 1.54 23.64
N ASP A 44 5.79 0.23 23.40
CA ASP A 44 7.02 -0.42 22.89
C ASP A 44 6.67 -1.66 22.04
N VAL A 45 6.86 -1.59 20.71
CA VAL A 45 6.52 -2.70 19.82
C VAL A 45 7.48 -3.89 19.96
N ASN A 46 8.63 -3.71 20.62
CA ASN A 46 9.59 -4.79 20.83
C ASN A 46 9.01 -5.89 21.73
N ILE A 47 8.01 -5.57 22.56
CA ILE A 47 7.30 -6.56 23.37
C ILE A 47 6.60 -7.56 22.45
N GLY A 48 5.84 -7.06 21.47
CA GLY A 48 5.09 -7.89 20.51
C GLY A 48 6.03 -8.63 19.57
N LEU A 49 7.10 -7.96 19.12
CA LEU A 49 8.15 -8.59 18.32
C LEU A 49 8.81 -9.78 19.05
N LYS A 50 9.22 -9.59 20.31
CA LYS A 50 9.83 -10.66 21.12
C LYS A 50 8.84 -11.80 21.35
N GLN A 51 7.58 -11.49 21.66
CA GLN A 51 6.53 -12.51 21.81
C GLN A 51 6.31 -13.30 20.52
N ALA A 52 6.35 -12.65 19.35
CA ALA A 52 6.20 -13.32 18.06
C ALA A 52 7.42 -14.21 17.74
N ILE A 53 8.64 -13.77 18.07
CA ILE A 53 9.86 -14.58 17.98
C ILE A 53 9.77 -15.80 18.92
N ASP A 54 9.29 -15.60 20.14
CA ASP A 54 9.10 -16.69 21.12
C ASP A 54 8.02 -17.68 20.69
N ASP A 55 6.92 -17.21 20.08
CA ASP A 55 5.89 -18.06 19.49
C ASP A 55 6.45 -18.89 18.33
N LEU A 56 7.24 -18.28 17.45
CA LEU A 56 7.95 -18.98 16.37
C LEU A 56 8.88 -20.06 16.93
N ARG A 57 9.71 -19.70 17.91
CA ARG A 57 10.64 -20.62 18.58
C ARG A 57 9.92 -21.83 19.16
N LYS A 58 8.80 -21.61 19.86
CA LYS A 58 7.97 -22.69 20.42
C LYS A 58 7.38 -23.58 19.33
N LYS A 59 6.86 -23.02 18.25
CA LYS A 59 6.31 -23.79 17.11
C LYS A 59 7.37 -24.64 16.40
N LEU A 60 8.61 -24.16 16.35
CA LEU A 60 9.74 -24.92 15.81
C LEU A 60 10.25 -26.00 16.78
N ASN A 61 9.73 -26.06 18.01
CA ASN A 61 10.22 -26.93 19.10
C ASN A 61 11.71 -26.75 19.40
N GLU A 62 12.18 -25.50 19.39
CA GLU A 62 13.58 -25.14 19.60
C GLU A 62 13.77 -24.43 20.95
N ASP A 63 14.89 -24.70 21.64
CA ASP A 63 15.21 -24.02 22.89
C ASP A 63 15.65 -22.57 22.66
N THR A 64 16.40 -22.33 21.58
CA THR A 64 16.98 -21.04 21.18
C THR A 64 16.77 -20.81 19.68
N LEU A 65 16.57 -19.54 19.29
CA LEU A 65 16.47 -19.14 17.89
C LEU A 65 17.44 -17.99 17.63
N GLU A 66 18.48 -18.26 16.84
CA GLU A 66 19.47 -17.29 16.39
C GLU A 66 19.24 -16.94 14.91
N TYR A 67 19.64 -15.73 14.51
CA TYR A 67 19.52 -15.26 13.13
C TYR A 67 20.70 -14.36 12.74
N ASP A 68 21.02 -14.33 11.43
CA ASP A 68 22.04 -13.40 10.92
C ASP A 68 21.46 -12.00 10.67
N ASP A 69 20.29 -11.94 10.00
CA ASP A 69 19.58 -10.70 9.71
C ASP A 69 18.17 -10.69 10.33
N LEU A 70 17.73 -9.54 10.82
CA LEU A 70 16.34 -9.22 11.10
C LEU A 70 15.93 -8.01 10.25
N LEU A 71 14.94 -8.21 9.39
CA LEU A 71 14.31 -7.19 8.55
C LEU A 71 12.92 -6.86 9.10
N ALA A 72 12.34 -5.73 8.70
CA ALA A 72 10.98 -5.41 9.11
C ALA A 72 10.13 -4.71 8.05
N THR A 73 8.83 -4.98 8.09
CA THR A 73 7.82 -4.09 7.55
C THR A 73 6.97 -3.52 8.67
N SER A 74 6.40 -2.33 8.49
CA SER A 74 5.55 -1.73 9.51
C SER A 74 4.40 -0.93 8.92
N SER A 75 3.23 -1.11 9.53
CA SER A 75 2.06 -0.24 9.38
C SER A 75 1.60 0.36 10.72
N ALA A 76 2.13 -0.14 11.85
CA ALA A 76 1.70 0.22 13.20
C ALA A 76 2.21 1.58 13.70
N ALA A 77 3.30 2.09 13.11
CA ALA A 77 3.99 3.34 13.48
C ALA A 77 3.21 4.64 13.17
N GLY A 78 1.87 4.58 13.08
CA GLY A 78 1.02 5.69 12.61
C GLY A 78 0.97 5.85 11.09
N GLY A 79 1.64 4.97 10.35
CA GLY A 79 1.77 5.02 8.89
C GLY A 79 2.63 6.19 8.40
N LEU A 80 2.97 6.18 7.12
CA LEU A 80 3.68 7.28 6.46
C LEU A 80 2.68 8.42 6.17
N LYS A 81 2.30 9.18 7.22
CA LYS A 81 1.32 10.28 7.12
C LYS A 81 1.91 11.42 6.31
N MET A 82 1.30 11.68 5.15
CA MET A 82 1.85 12.61 4.18
C MET A 82 0.83 13.67 3.76
N THR A 83 1.31 14.87 3.45
CA THR A 83 0.55 15.85 2.68
C THR A 83 1.22 16.10 1.33
N VAL A 84 0.42 16.25 0.28
CA VAL A 84 0.88 16.40 -1.11
C VAL A 84 0.35 17.71 -1.66
N HIS A 85 1.24 18.55 -2.17
CA HIS A 85 0.91 19.88 -2.67
C HIS A 85 1.53 20.07 -4.06
N GLY A 86 0.73 20.45 -5.03
CA GLY A 86 1.19 20.64 -6.41
C GLY A 86 0.49 21.77 -7.13
N LEU A 87 0.79 21.96 -8.42
CA LEU A 87 0.22 23.05 -9.23
C LEU A 87 -1.19 22.74 -9.72
N VAL A 88 -1.35 21.73 -10.59
CA VAL A 88 -2.64 21.35 -11.18
C VAL A 88 -3.07 19.99 -10.65
N TYR A 89 -4.35 19.86 -10.25
CA TYR A 89 -4.88 18.66 -9.62
C TYR A 89 -4.70 17.41 -10.50
N ASP A 90 -5.09 17.49 -11.77
CA ASP A 90 -5.05 16.35 -12.70
C ASP A 90 -3.66 16.11 -13.34
N MET A 91 -2.65 16.91 -13.00
CA MET A 91 -1.28 16.78 -13.53
C MET A 91 -0.28 16.51 -12.40
N THR A 92 0.48 17.54 -11.99
CA THR A 92 1.57 17.41 -11.01
C THR A 92 1.10 16.88 -9.65
N VAL A 93 -0.11 17.25 -9.21
CA VAL A 93 -0.67 16.77 -7.93
C VAL A 93 -0.99 15.29 -8.02
N ARG A 94 -1.68 14.87 -9.08
CA ARG A 94 -1.96 13.46 -9.35
C ARG A 94 -0.67 12.66 -9.44
N ALA A 95 0.34 13.13 -10.17
CA ALA A 95 1.63 12.46 -10.27
C ALA A 95 2.31 12.27 -8.90
N ALA A 96 2.37 13.32 -8.09
CA ALA A 96 2.90 13.27 -6.74
C ALA A 96 2.10 12.32 -5.83
N LYS A 97 0.77 12.31 -5.96
CA LYS A 97 -0.11 11.37 -5.26
C LYS A 97 0.18 9.92 -5.64
N GLU A 98 0.35 9.60 -6.93
CA GLU A 98 0.67 8.24 -7.39
C GLU A 98 2.06 7.77 -6.92
N ALA A 99 3.04 8.67 -6.86
CA ALA A 99 4.35 8.39 -6.27
C ALA A 99 4.23 8.02 -4.79
N ALA A 100 3.53 8.87 -4.02
CA ALA A 100 3.33 8.71 -2.59
C ALA A 100 2.54 7.43 -2.25
N LEU A 101 1.40 7.20 -2.90
CA LEU A 101 0.62 5.98 -2.68
C LEU A 101 1.45 4.74 -3.01
N GLY A 102 2.16 4.73 -4.13
CA GLY A 102 3.01 3.59 -4.51
C GLY A 102 4.19 3.35 -3.56
N ALA A 103 4.63 4.36 -2.81
CA ALA A 103 5.64 4.21 -1.76
C ALA A 103 5.09 3.62 -0.45
N GLY A 104 3.77 3.51 -0.31
CA GLY A 104 3.10 3.09 0.92
C GLY A 104 2.63 4.26 1.80
N ALA A 105 2.55 5.48 1.26
CA ALA A 105 2.05 6.64 1.98
C ALA A 105 0.56 6.50 2.36
N ASN A 106 0.22 7.09 3.52
CA ASN A 106 -1.15 7.42 3.90
C ASN A 106 -1.34 8.93 3.72
N ILE A 107 -2.09 9.33 2.69
CA ILE A 107 -2.21 10.73 2.30
C ILE A 107 -3.38 11.37 3.06
N HIS A 108 -3.08 12.34 3.92
CA HIS A 108 -4.08 13.04 4.74
C HIS A 108 -4.57 14.36 4.12
N LYS A 109 -3.79 14.96 3.22
CA LYS A 109 -4.17 16.20 2.54
C LYS A 109 -3.55 16.29 1.16
N ILE A 110 -4.38 16.72 0.22
CA ILE A 110 -3.97 17.08 -1.13
C ILE A 110 -4.39 18.53 -1.39
N THR A 111 -3.54 19.32 -2.05
CA THR A 111 -3.88 20.65 -2.58
C THR A 111 -3.32 20.87 -3.97
N SER A 112 -4.01 21.69 -4.74
CA SER A 112 -3.56 22.22 -6.02
C SER A 112 -3.50 23.74 -5.97
N GLY A 113 -2.46 24.31 -6.57
CA GLY A 113 -2.21 25.74 -6.61
C GLY A 113 -1.55 26.27 -5.33
N LYS A 114 -1.65 27.58 -5.13
CA LYS A 114 -1.12 28.25 -3.95
C LYS A 114 -1.88 27.83 -2.68
N LEU A 115 -1.12 27.43 -1.66
CA LEU A 115 -1.65 27.07 -0.34
C LEU A 115 -2.38 28.26 0.29
N ARG A 116 -3.56 27.98 0.84
CA ARG A 116 -4.37 28.98 1.54
C ARG A 116 -4.17 28.86 3.05
N ARG A 117 -4.52 29.90 3.80
CA ARG A 117 -4.51 29.88 5.28
C ARG A 117 -5.28 28.69 5.86
N THR A 118 -6.37 28.28 5.20
CA THR A 118 -7.15 27.09 5.57
C THR A 118 -6.39 25.78 5.37
N ASP A 119 -5.57 25.68 4.32
CA ASP A 119 -4.73 24.51 4.08
C ASP A 119 -3.60 24.44 5.09
N ILE A 120 -2.95 25.56 5.38
CA ILE A 120 -1.91 25.66 6.41
C ILE A 120 -2.44 25.24 7.78
N LYS A 121 -3.63 25.71 8.18
CA LYS A 121 -4.27 25.29 9.44
C LYS A 121 -4.46 23.77 9.48
N LYS A 122 -4.98 23.17 8.41
CA LYS A 122 -5.19 21.73 8.30
C LYS A 122 -3.88 20.93 8.34
N ILE A 123 -2.82 21.41 7.68
CA ILE A 123 -1.49 20.77 7.73
C ILE A 123 -1.00 20.68 9.18
N LYS A 124 -1.14 21.76 9.97
CA LYS A 124 -0.77 21.75 11.40
C LYS A 124 -1.61 20.78 12.22
N GLU A 125 -2.92 20.69 11.96
CA GLU A 125 -3.84 19.77 12.65
C GLU A 125 -3.51 18.29 12.35
N ILE A 126 -3.14 17.99 11.10
CA ILE A 126 -2.80 16.64 10.65
C ILE A 126 -1.52 16.12 11.32
N LYS A 127 -0.56 17.00 11.60
CA LYS A 127 0.79 16.65 12.07
C LYS A 127 1.44 15.58 11.16
N PRO A 128 1.63 15.87 9.86
CA PRO A 128 2.21 14.91 8.94
C PRO A 128 3.66 14.62 9.31
N ASN A 129 4.15 13.45 8.89
CA ASN A 129 5.53 13.04 9.06
C ASN A 129 6.39 13.42 7.85
N ILE A 130 5.78 13.60 6.68
CA ILE A 130 6.46 13.99 5.43
C ILE A 130 5.57 14.94 4.63
N ILE A 131 6.16 15.95 3.99
CA ILE A 131 5.46 16.80 3.01
C ILE A 131 6.08 16.61 1.63
N LEU A 132 5.24 16.41 0.60
CA LEU A 132 5.66 16.38 -0.80
C LEU A 132 5.18 17.64 -1.52
N LEU A 133 6.15 18.39 -2.05
CA LEU A 133 5.94 19.52 -2.94
C LEU A 133 6.26 19.11 -4.37
N ALA A 134 5.30 19.31 -5.27
CA ALA A 134 5.46 19.21 -6.71
C ALA A 134 4.93 20.50 -7.36
N GLY A 135 5.02 20.61 -8.67
CA GLY A 135 4.46 21.74 -9.40
C GLY A 135 5.37 22.22 -10.53
N GLY A 136 4.73 22.69 -11.60
CA GLY A 136 5.39 23.00 -12.86
C GLY A 136 5.86 21.74 -13.59
N VAL A 137 5.75 21.77 -14.92
CA VAL A 137 6.63 20.97 -15.78
C VAL A 137 8.03 21.58 -15.72
N ASP A 138 9.04 20.85 -16.18
CA ASP A 138 10.39 21.41 -16.26
C ASP A 138 10.41 22.60 -17.21
N TYR A 139 11.09 23.66 -16.77
CA TYR A 139 11.16 24.95 -17.46
C TYR A 139 9.80 25.67 -17.60
N GLY A 140 8.80 25.24 -16.82
CA GLY A 140 7.44 25.78 -16.83
C GLY A 140 7.18 26.77 -15.70
N GLU A 141 5.99 26.69 -15.10
CA GLU A 141 5.60 27.55 -13.98
C GLU A 141 6.52 27.32 -12.77
N ARG A 142 6.93 28.43 -12.14
CA ARG A 142 7.91 28.45 -11.04
C ARG A 142 7.28 28.88 -9.71
N ASP A 143 6.49 29.95 -9.75
CA ASP A 143 6.08 30.72 -8.59
C ASP A 143 5.26 29.94 -7.55
N THR A 144 4.38 29.03 -7.98
CA THR A 144 3.48 28.33 -7.06
C THR A 144 4.22 27.38 -6.13
N ALA A 145 5.20 26.65 -6.66
CA ALA A 145 6.02 25.74 -5.86
C ALA A 145 6.88 26.51 -4.84
N ILE A 146 7.51 27.60 -5.27
CA ILE A 146 8.31 28.50 -4.42
C ILE A 146 7.43 29.08 -3.30
N TYR A 147 6.29 29.68 -3.64
CA TYR A 147 5.36 30.25 -2.67
C TYR A 147 4.89 29.22 -1.62
N ASN A 148 4.58 27.99 -2.08
CA ASN A 148 4.18 26.92 -1.17
C ASN A 148 5.33 26.48 -0.26
N ALA A 149 6.55 26.40 -0.79
CA ALA A 149 7.74 26.06 -0.02
C ALA A 149 8.03 27.09 1.08
N GLU A 150 7.99 28.39 0.76
CA GLU A 150 8.15 29.47 1.75
C GLU A 150 7.11 29.37 2.87
N LEU A 151 5.84 29.13 2.53
CA LEU A 151 4.79 28.98 3.53
C LEU A 151 5.03 27.77 4.44
N ILE A 152 5.50 26.65 3.89
CA ILE A 152 5.80 25.42 4.64
C ILE A 152 7.03 25.60 5.53
N ALA A 153 8.12 26.19 5.01
CA ALA A 153 9.32 26.51 5.77
C ALA A 153 8.98 27.37 6.99
N ASN A 154 8.16 28.40 6.80
CA ASN A 154 7.69 29.29 7.87
C ASN A 154 6.83 28.61 8.95
N LEU A 155 6.35 27.38 8.72
CA LEU A 155 5.63 26.63 9.76
C LEU A 155 6.56 26.06 10.83
N ASN A 156 7.85 25.92 10.54
CA ASN A 156 8.86 25.36 11.43
C ASN A 156 8.42 24.02 12.06
N LEU A 157 7.79 23.16 11.26
CA LEU A 157 7.31 21.85 11.74
C LEU A 157 8.44 20.86 12.01
N ASN A 158 9.65 21.11 11.49
CA ASN A 158 10.81 20.23 11.59
C ASN A 158 10.50 18.80 11.10
N ILE A 159 9.85 18.71 9.93
CA ILE A 159 9.50 17.44 9.28
C ILE A 159 10.10 17.43 7.87
N PRO A 160 10.55 16.26 7.38
CA PRO A 160 11.18 16.16 6.06
C PRO A 160 10.25 16.63 4.93
N VAL A 161 10.84 17.39 3.99
CA VAL A 161 10.17 17.89 2.78
C VAL A 161 10.83 17.28 1.56
N ILE A 162 10.02 16.72 0.66
CA ILE A 162 10.47 16.22 -0.64
C ILE A 162 10.00 17.21 -1.70
N TYR A 163 10.91 17.68 -2.54
CA TYR A 163 10.61 18.52 -3.70
C TYR A 163 10.83 17.73 -4.98
N ALA A 164 9.75 17.57 -5.74
CA ALA A 164 9.69 16.80 -6.99
C ALA A 164 8.98 17.60 -8.10
N GLY A 165 9.27 18.90 -8.20
CA GLY A 165 8.69 19.80 -9.19
C GLY A 165 9.71 20.30 -10.22
N ASN A 166 9.36 21.39 -10.90
CA ASN A 166 10.17 22.06 -11.93
C ASN A 166 11.65 22.16 -11.53
N ILE A 167 12.53 21.60 -12.36
CA ILE A 167 13.99 21.62 -12.15
C ILE A 167 14.57 23.03 -11.93
N GLU A 168 13.99 24.07 -12.54
CA GLU A 168 14.47 25.45 -12.40
C GLU A 168 14.31 26.02 -10.99
N ASN A 169 13.42 25.43 -10.18
CA ASN A 169 13.19 25.89 -8.81
C ASN A 169 14.13 25.22 -7.79
N GLN A 170 14.90 24.19 -8.16
CA GLN A 170 15.64 23.38 -7.19
C GLN A 170 16.60 24.21 -6.33
N GLU A 171 17.34 25.15 -6.93
CA GLU A 171 18.24 26.05 -6.18
C GLU A 171 17.48 26.99 -5.24
N GLU A 172 16.36 27.57 -5.69
CA GLU A 172 15.54 28.45 -4.85
C GLU A 172 14.91 27.69 -3.67
N ILE A 173 14.38 26.49 -3.93
CA ILE A 173 13.82 25.62 -2.89
C ILE A 173 14.90 25.23 -1.88
N LYS A 174 16.14 24.99 -2.32
CA LYS A 174 17.26 24.72 -1.43
C LYS A 174 17.54 25.91 -0.51
N LEU A 175 17.59 27.13 -1.05
CA LEU A 175 17.79 28.35 -0.25
C LEU A 175 16.67 28.56 0.79
N ILE A 176 15.41 28.31 0.43
CA ILE A 176 14.25 28.45 1.33
C ILE A 176 14.38 27.58 2.59
N PHE A 177 14.94 26.38 2.45
CA PHE A 177 15.06 25.42 3.56
C PHE A 177 16.44 25.43 4.24
N GLU A 178 17.44 26.13 3.71
CA GLU A 178 18.84 26.14 4.19
C GLU A 178 18.96 26.55 5.65
N ASP A 179 18.21 27.58 6.07
CA ASP A 179 18.21 28.11 7.44
C ASP A 179 17.16 27.45 8.36
N THR A 180 16.57 26.33 7.93
CA THR A 180 15.55 25.61 8.71
C THR A 180 16.10 24.28 9.24
N LEU A 181 15.49 23.74 10.30
CA LEU A 181 15.79 22.38 10.76
C LEU A 181 15.20 21.29 9.83
N THR A 182 14.43 21.68 8.82
CA THR A 182 13.74 20.78 7.92
C THR A 182 14.73 20.13 6.94
N LYS A 183 14.80 18.80 6.95
CA LYS A 183 15.58 18.05 5.96
C LYS A 183 14.87 18.08 4.60
N LEU A 184 15.49 18.72 3.61
CA LEU A 184 15.01 18.80 2.23
C LEU A 184 15.59 17.68 1.38
N TYR A 185 14.75 17.04 0.57
CA TYR A 185 15.14 16.08 -0.47
C TYR A 185 14.73 16.63 -1.83
N LEU A 186 15.72 16.84 -2.71
CA LEU A 186 15.48 17.20 -4.09
C LEU A 186 15.47 15.92 -4.94
N VAL A 187 14.45 15.76 -5.78
CA VAL A 187 14.32 14.64 -6.70
C VAL A 187 13.87 15.12 -8.07
N ASP A 188 14.02 14.25 -9.06
CA ASP A 188 13.50 14.48 -10.41
C ASP A 188 12.00 14.79 -10.37
N ASN A 189 11.57 15.68 -11.26
CA ASN A 189 10.18 16.11 -11.36
C ASN A 189 9.26 14.90 -11.61
N VAL A 190 8.16 14.79 -10.85
CA VAL A 190 7.16 13.72 -11.04
C VAL A 190 6.39 13.83 -12.35
N TYR A 191 6.38 15.03 -12.96
CA TYR A 191 5.67 15.34 -14.18
C TYR A 191 6.48 16.34 -15.03
N PRO A 192 7.65 15.94 -15.55
CA PRO A 192 8.63 16.84 -16.17
C PRO A 192 8.11 17.47 -17.47
N LYS A 193 7.21 16.79 -18.18
CA LYS A 193 6.57 17.27 -19.41
C LYS A 193 5.11 16.87 -19.44
N ILE A 194 4.30 17.55 -20.25
CA ILE A 194 2.90 17.17 -20.49
C ILE A 194 2.85 15.72 -20.97
N ASP A 195 1.95 14.96 -20.37
CA ASP A 195 1.72 13.53 -20.58
C ASP A 195 2.91 12.61 -20.25
N ASN A 196 3.93 13.11 -19.55
CA ASN A 196 5.05 12.30 -19.09
C ASN A 196 5.07 12.18 -17.56
N LEU A 197 4.87 10.96 -17.07
CA LEU A 197 4.81 10.63 -15.65
C LEU A 197 6.13 9.98 -15.20
N ASN A 198 6.86 10.60 -14.26
CA ASN A 198 8.16 10.13 -13.77
C ASN A 198 8.16 9.95 -12.23
N ILE A 199 7.44 8.94 -11.73
CA ILE A 199 7.15 8.83 -10.30
C ILE A 199 8.13 7.94 -9.50
N GLU A 200 8.95 7.13 -10.17
CA GLU A 200 9.83 6.16 -9.50
C GLU A 200 10.93 6.82 -8.64
N PRO A 201 11.61 7.90 -9.09
CA PRO A 201 12.60 8.59 -8.25
C PRO A 201 11.99 9.12 -6.94
N THR A 202 10.83 9.77 -7.05
CA THR A 202 10.11 10.28 -5.88
C THR A 202 9.65 9.15 -4.97
N ARG A 203 9.12 8.05 -5.53
CA ARG A 203 8.70 6.88 -4.75
C ARG A 203 9.85 6.29 -3.93
N LYS A 204 11.04 6.17 -4.53
CA LYS A 204 12.24 5.66 -3.84
C LYS A 204 12.62 6.55 -2.66
N VAL A 205 12.67 7.86 -2.85
CA VAL A 205 13.00 8.80 -1.77
C VAL A 205 11.95 8.78 -0.66
N ILE A 206 10.65 8.66 -0.98
CA ILE A 206 9.62 8.51 0.08
C ILE A 206 9.87 7.27 0.95
N GLN A 207 10.30 6.15 0.36
CA GLN A 207 10.64 4.94 1.12
C GLN A 207 11.89 5.15 1.99
N GLU A 208 12.92 5.81 1.46
CA GLU A 208 14.15 6.14 2.20
C GLU A 208 13.86 7.07 3.38
N VAL A 209 13.09 8.14 3.16
CA VAL A 209 12.68 9.07 4.23
C VAL A 209 11.92 8.32 5.32
N PHE A 210 11.03 7.40 4.95
CA PHE A 210 10.32 6.59 5.93
C PHE A 210 11.25 5.70 6.75
N GLU A 211 12.19 5.01 6.11
CA GLU A 211 13.17 4.15 6.79
C GLU A 211 14.06 4.94 7.77
N GLU A 212 14.42 6.18 7.42
CA GLU A 212 15.17 7.07 8.31
C GLU A 212 14.32 7.51 9.52
N HIS A 213 13.03 7.82 9.33
CA HIS A 213 12.20 8.51 10.33
C HIS A 213 11.27 7.59 11.13
N ILE A 214 11.06 6.34 10.71
CA ILE A 214 10.13 5.41 11.39
C ILE A 214 10.54 5.14 12.85
N ILE A 215 11.82 5.23 13.17
CA ILE A 215 12.33 5.05 14.54
C ILE A 215 11.81 6.10 15.51
N HIS A 216 11.40 7.27 15.04
CA HIS A 216 10.85 8.31 15.91
C HIS A 216 9.35 8.13 16.16
N ALA A 217 8.73 7.09 15.59
CA ALA A 217 7.34 6.79 15.84
C ALA A 217 7.15 6.15 17.23
N PRO A 218 6.02 6.42 17.91
CA PRO A 218 5.74 5.87 19.23
C PRO A 218 5.90 4.35 19.25
N GLY A 219 6.78 3.86 20.14
CA GLY A 219 7.09 2.44 20.32
C GLY A 219 8.06 1.84 19.31
N MET A 220 8.57 2.58 18.32
CA MET A 220 9.52 2.10 17.31
C MET A 220 10.99 2.44 17.61
N GLU A 221 11.26 3.28 18.61
CA GLU A 221 12.59 3.84 18.92
C GLU A 221 13.67 2.77 19.08
N LYS A 222 13.33 1.66 19.75
CA LYS A 222 14.26 0.55 20.02
C LYS A 222 14.24 -0.53 18.93
N VAL A 223 13.36 -0.44 17.93
CA VAL A 223 13.26 -1.47 16.88
C VAL A 223 14.54 -1.52 16.05
N LYS A 224 15.20 -0.38 15.78
CA LYS A 224 16.52 -0.37 15.12
C LYS A 224 17.65 -1.00 15.93
N GLU A 225 17.48 -1.18 17.25
CA GLU A 225 18.48 -1.90 18.07
C GLU A 225 18.47 -3.41 17.77
N VAL A 226 17.32 -3.94 17.32
CA VAL A 226 17.13 -5.37 17.04
C VAL A 226 17.14 -5.64 15.52
N VAL A 227 16.54 -4.76 14.73
CA VAL A 227 16.46 -4.85 13.27
C VAL A 227 17.76 -4.30 12.67
N ASN A 228 18.55 -5.19 12.07
CA ASN A 228 19.85 -4.88 11.49
C ASN A 228 19.84 -4.82 9.95
N GLY A 229 18.67 -4.86 9.32
CA GLY A 229 18.48 -4.67 7.87
C GLY A 229 17.34 -3.71 7.52
N PRO A 230 16.89 -3.69 6.26
CA PRO A 230 15.91 -2.72 5.78
C PRO A 230 14.57 -2.71 6.54
N ILE A 231 14.00 -1.51 6.67
CA ILE A 231 12.64 -1.29 7.20
C ILE A 231 11.78 -0.60 6.13
N MET A 232 10.61 -1.18 5.82
CA MET A 232 9.70 -0.63 4.80
C MET A 232 8.25 -0.50 5.29
N PRO A 233 7.43 0.39 4.70
CA PRO A 233 5.99 0.32 4.90
C PRO A 233 5.47 -1.02 4.35
N THR A 234 4.56 -1.68 5.06
CA THR A 234 3.95 -2.95 4.60
C THR A 234 3.41 -2.85 3.16
N PRO A 235 2.64 -1.80 2.77
CA PRO A 235 2.18 -1.67 1.38
C PRO A 235 3.33 -1.42 0.40
N GLY A 236 4.40 -0.74 0.82
CA GLY A 236 5.60 -0.57 0.00
C GLY A 236 6.33 -1.89 -0.27
N ALA A 237 6.35 -2.79 0.71
CA ALA A 237 6.89 -4.12 0.55
C ALA A 237 6.02 -4.99 -0.37
N VAL A 238 4.69 -4.97 -0.22
CA VAL A 238 3.76 -5.66 -1.14
C VAL A 238 3.95 -5.17 -2.58
N MET A 239 4.03 -3.85 -2.80
CA MET A 239 4.32 -3.29 -4.13
C MET A 239 5.67 -3.79 -4.70
N THR A 240 6.69 -3.89 -3.85
CA THR A 240 8.01 -4.41 -4.27
C THR A 240 7.90 -5.88 -4.68
N ALA A 241 7.17 -6.70 -3.93
CA ALA A 241 6.89 -8.10 -4.29
C ALA A 241 6.08 -8.22 -5.59
N SER A 242 5.04 -7.39 -5.79
CA SER A 242 4.25 -7.38 -7.02
C SER A 242 5.09 -7.00 -8.25
N LYS A 243 5.99 -6.02 -8.12
CA LYS A 243 6.93 -5.65 -9.19
C LYS A 243 7.89 -6.80 -9.51
N LEU A 244 8.43 -7.47 -8.50
CA LEU A 244 9.32 -8.61 -8.68
C LEU A 244 8.61 -9.78 -9.38
N LEU A 245 7.35 -10.05 -9.02
CA LEU A 245 6.53 -11.06 -9.68
C LEU A 245 6.23 -10.71 -11.13
N LYS A 246 5.93 -9.44 -11.44
CA LYS A 246 5.66 -9.03 -12.83
C LYS A 246 6.78 -9.47 -13.78
N GLU A 247 8.03 -9.24 -13.39
CA GLU A 247 9.18 -9.56 -14.23
C GLU A 247 9.35 -11.07 -14.49
N GLU A 248 8.66 -11.90 -13.72
CA GLU A 248 8.84 -13.35 -13.71
C GLU A 248 7.64 -14.12 -14.26
N ILE A 249 6.42 -13.61 -14.05
CA ILE A 249 5.19 -14.30 -14.46
C ILE A 249 4.31 -13.48 -15.39
N GLY A 250 4.56 -12.18 -15.61
CA GLY A 250 3.73 -11.31 -16.44
C GLY A 250 2.84 -10.36 -15.63
N ASP A 251 1.82 -9.78 -16.25
CA ASP A 251 1.04 -8.69 -15.64
C ASP A 251 0.23 -9.14 -14.40
N VAL A 252 0.43 -8.44 -13.27
CA VAL A 252 -0.16 -8.82 -11.98
C VAL A 252 -1.00 -7.73 -11.34
N MET A 253 -2.06 -8.16 -10.65
CA MET A 253 -2.82 -7.34 -9.70
C MET A 253 -2.79 -8.03 -8.33
N THR A 254 -2.34 -7.34 -7.28
CA THR A 254 -2.32 -7.86 -5.92
C THR A 254 -3.38 -7.16 -5.06
N LEU A 255 -4.19 -7.95 -4.38
CA LEU A 255 -5.18 -7.51 -3.40
C LEU A 255 -4.70 -7.86 -2.00
N ASP A 256 -4.59 -6.86 -1.13
CA ASP A 256 -4.27 -7.02 0.29
C ASP A 256 -5.45 -6.51 1.12
N VAL A 257 -6.26 -7.45 1.64
CA VAL A 257 -7.41 -7.13 2.48
C VAL A 257 -7.03 -7.29 3.95
N GLY A 258 -6.86 -6.14 4.60
CA GLY A 258 -6.55 -6.05 6.02
C GLY A 258 -7.76 -5.70 6.89
N GLY A 259 -7.54 -5.68 8.20
CA GLY A 259 -8.58 -5.28 9.16
C GLY A 259 -8.98 -3.81 9.04
N ALA A 260 -8.09 -2.93 8.59
CA ALA A 260 -8.33 -1.48 8.52
C ALA A 260 -8.50 -0.96 7.09
N THR A 261 -7.77 -1.50 6.13
CA THR A 261 -7.76 -1.02 4.74
C THR A 261 -7.84 -2.19 3.77
N THR A 262 -8.30 -1.90 2.55
CA THR A 262 -8.08 -2.78 1.40
C THR A 262 -7.16 -2.06 0.43
N ASP A 263 -6.05 -2.70 0.09
CA ASP A 263 -5.04 -2.18 -0.81
C ASP A 263 -5.09 -2.94 -2.14
N VAL A 264 -5.05 -2.19 -3.25
CA VAL A 264 -5.02 -2.75 -4.60
C VAL A 264 -3.75 -2.27 -5.28
N HIS A 265 -2.91 -3.21 -5.68
CA HIS A 265 -1.68 -2.99 -6.42
C HIS A 265 -1.86 -3.54 -7.84
N SER A 266 -1.50 -2.78 -8.86
CA SER A 266 -1.41 -3.30 -10.23
C SER A 266 -0.05 -2.97 -10.82
N VAL A 267 0.52 -3.94 -11.52
CA VAL A 267 1.79 -3.77 -12.25
C VAL A 267 1.55 -4.31 -13.66
N THR A 268 1.23 -3.40 -14.58
CA THR A 268 0.86 -3.69 -15.97
C THR A 268 1.03 -2.44 -16.82
N GLU A 269 1.37 -2.60 -18.09
CA GLU A 269 1.37 -1.51 -19.08
C GLU A 269 -0.02 -1.24 -19.67
N GLY A 270 -0.98 -2.14 -19.42
CA GLY A 270 -2.29 -2.11 -20.06
C GLY A 270 -2.22 -2.49 -21.53
N SER A 271 -3.34 -2.31 -22.24
CA SER A 271 -3.46 -2.58 -23.66
C SER A 271 -3.07 -1.37 -24.50
N GLU A 272 -2.40 -1.61 -25.64
CA GLU A 272 -2.13 -0.54 -26.61
C GLU A 272 -3.40 0.17 -27.08
N GLU A 273 -4.50 -0.58 -27.22
CA GLU A 273 -5.79 -0.04 -27.65
C GLU A 273 -6.30 1.04 -26.70
N PHE A 274 -6.31 0.77 -25.38
CA PHE A 274 -6.81 1.73 -24.40
C PHE A 274 -5.81 2.84 -24.12
N ASN A 275 -4.51 2.56 -24.19
CA ASN A 275 -3.48 3.59 -24.07
C ASN A 275 -3.61 4.68 -25.15
N ARG A 276 -4.10 4.36 -26.35
CA ARG A 276 -4.34 5.35 -27.44
C ARG A 276 -5.51 6.30 -27.18
N ILE A 277 -6.45 5.91 -26.33
CA ILE A 277 -7.65 6.71 -26.01
C ILE A 277 -7.66 7.20 -24.56
N LEU A 278 -6.55 7.02 -23.84
CA LEU A 278 -6.38 7.41 -22.45
C LEU A 278 -6.27 8.94 -22.35
N ILE A 279 -7.06 9.55 -21.48
CA ILE A 279 -7.08 11.01 -21.28
C ILE A 279 -5.84 11.50 -20.53
N SER A 280 -5.22 10.65 -19.71
CA SER A 280 -4.09 11.02 -18.86
C SER A 280 -3.21 9.81 -18.54
N PRO A 281 -1.89 9.96 -18.48
CA PRO A 281 -0.98 8.83 -18.26
C PRO A 281 -1.22 8.18 -16.90
N GLU A 282 -1.10 6.85 -16.87
CA GLU A 282 -1.14 6.02 -15.66
C GLU A 282 0.22 5.36 -15.44
N PRO A 283 0.69 5.23 -14.19
CA PRO A 283 1.95 4.56 -13.93
C PRO A 283 1.83 3.06 -14.18
N ILE A 284 2.93 2.41 -14.59
CA ILE A 284 2.99 0.95 -14.75
C ILE A 284 2.63 0.26 -13.44
N ALA A 285 3.27 0.68 -12.34
CA ALA A 285 3.00 0.21 -11.00
C ALA A 285 2.14 1.23 -10.25
N LYS A 286 0.88 0.86 -9.95
CA LYS A 286 -0.11 1.70 -9.27
C LYS A 286 -0.57 1.07 -7.96
N ARG A 287 -0.77 1.89 -6.93
CA ARG A 287 -1.45 1.48 -5.70
C ARG A 287 -2.63 2.41 -5.43
N THR A 288 -3.76 1.83 -5.05
CA THR A 288 -4.83 2.55 -4.34
C THR A 288 -5.00 1.94 -2.96
N VAL A 289 -5.46 2.77 -2.01
CA VAL A 289 -5.74 2.35 -0.63
C VAL A 289 -7.14 2.81 -0.27
N GLU A 290 -7.97 1.85 0.11
CA GLU A 290 -9.36 2.07 0.47
C GLU A 290 -9.48 2.06 1.99
N GLY A 291 -9.32 3.24 2.58
CA GLY A 291 -9.34 3.44 4.03
C GLY A 291 -10.69 3.17 4.68
N ASP A 292 -11.77 3.15 3.91
CA ASP A 292 -13.13 2.81 4.36
C ASP A 292 -13.46 1.31 4.23
N LEU A 293 -12.59 0.51 3.60
CA LEU A 293 -12.85 -0.90 3.28
C LEU A 293 -11.98 -1.86 4.10
N GLY A 294 -11.97 -1.71 5.42
CA GLY A 294 -11.34 -2.65 6.35
C GLY A 294 -12.34 -3.62 6.98
N VAL A 295 -12.02 -4.92 7.02
CA VAL A 295 -12.98 -5.95 7.48
C VAL A 295 -13.12 -6.05 9.01
N PHE A 296 -12.37 -5.25 9.77
CA PHE A 296 -12.43 -5.22 11.24
C PHE A 296 -12.63 -3.79 11.77
N VAL A 297 -11.62 -2.92 11.66
CA VAL A 297 -11.65 -1.55 12.19
C VAL A 297 -12.74 -0.72 11.49
N ASN A 298 -12.84 -0.86 10.17
CA ASN A 298 -13.78 -0.12 9.34
C ASN A 298 -14.99 -0.95 8.90
N MET A 299 -15.26 -2.07 9.59
CA MET A 299 -16.31 -3.04 9.22
C MET A 299 -17.68 -2.37 9.08
N LYS A 300 -18.01 -1.41 9.94
CA LYS A 300 -19.30 -0.70 9.90
C LYS A 300 -19.54 0.03 8.58
N ASN A 301 -18.50 0.56 7.93
CA ASN A 301 -18.63 1.22 6.64
C ASN A 301 -19.07 0.23 5.56
N ILE A 302 -18.50 -0.98 5.58
CA ILE A 302 -18.84 -2.06 4.65
C ILE A 302 -20.26 -2.58 4.95
N VAL A 303 -20.61 -2.81 6.21
CA VAL A 303 -21.98 -3.21 6.61
C VAL A 303 -23.01 -2.19 6.13
N ASN A 304 -22.77 -0.89 6.35
CA ASN A 304 -23.66 0.18 5.90
C ASN A 304 -23.80 0.22 4.37
N ARG A 305 -22.72 -0.10 3.64
CA ARG A 305 -22.70 -0.16 2.19
C ARG A 305 -23.50 -1.33 1.62
N ILE A 306 -23.42 -2.50 2.25
CA ILE A 306 -24.21 -3.68 1.86
C ILE A 306 -25.68 -3.49 2.26
N GLY A 307 -25.91 -2.93 3.45
CA GLY A 307 -27.19 -2.87 4.14
C GLY A 307 -27.43 -4.12 4.99
N GLU A 308 -27.87 -3.93 6.24
CA GLU A 308 -28.09 -5.04 7.19
C GLU A 308 -29.10 -6.08 6.69
N GLU A 309 -30.16 -5.65 6.00
CA GLU A 309 -31.19 -6.56 5.45
C GLU A 309 -30.57 -7.52 4.43
N LYS A 310 -29.89 -6.96 3.42
CA LYS A 310 -29.21 -7.72 2.39
C LYS A 310 -28.11 -8.61 2.96
N LEU A 311 -27.36 -8.13 3.95
CA LEU A 311 -26.32 -8.90 4.60
C LEU A 311 -26.91 -10.09 5.37
N SER A 312 -28.01 -9.90 6.10
CA SER A 312 -28.72 -10.97 6.80
C SER A 312 -29.26 -12.04 5.84
N GLU A 313 -29.79 -11.62 4.68
CA GLU A 313 -30.24 -12.52 3.61
C GLU A 313 -29.08 -13.32 3.01
N ARG A 314 -27.97 -12.67 2.65
CA ARG A 314 -26.78 -13.34 2.09
C ARG A 314 -26.19 -14.36 3.04
N MET A 315 -26.20 -14.05 4.34
CA MET A 315 -25.73 -14.94 5.39
C MET A 315 -26.74 -16.02 5.79
N ASN A 316 -28.00 -15.89 5.36
CA ASN A 316 -29.12 -16.74 5.77
C ASN A 316 -29.27 -16.82 7.30
N ILE A 317 -29.29 -15.65 7.97
CA ILE A 317 -29.45 -15.51 9.43
C ILE A 317 -30.50 -14.45 9.78
N SER A 318 -30.99 -14.46 11.02
CA SER A 318 -31.88 -13.40 11.51
C SER A 318 -31.14 -12.07 11.72
N LYS A 319 -31.88 -10.94 11.69
CA LYS A 319 -31.32 -9.61 11.99
C LYS A 319 -30.75 -9.53 13.42
N GLU A 320 -31.39 -10.22 14.38
CA GLU A 320 -30.90 -10.27 15.76
C GLU A 320 -29.54 -10.99 15.86
N GLU A 321 -29.38 -12.11 15.15
CA GLU A 321 -28.09 -12.81 15.07
C GLU A 321 -27.02 -11.95 14.39
N LEU A 322 -27.36 -11.27 13.29
CA LEU A 322 -26.42 -10.37 12.60
C LEU A 322 -25.93 -9.26 13.54
N ASN A 323 -26.85 -8.63 14.29
CA ASN A 323 -26.51 -7.60 15.27
C ASN A 323 -25.58 -8.14 16.36
N ASN A 324 -25.81 -9.36 16.84
CA ASN A 324 -24.94 -10.00 17.81
C ASN A 324 -23.53 -10.26 17.25
N ILE A 325 -23.41 -10.65 15.98
CA ILE A 325 -22.10 -10.82 15.31
C ILE A 325 -21.38 -9.47 15.17
N ILE A 326 -22.08 -8.42 14.75
CA ILE A 326 -21.52 -7.06 14.59
C ILE A 326 -20.99 -6.53 15.94
N LEU A 327 -21.76 -6.70 17.02
CA LEU A 327 -21.39 -6.22 18.36
C LEU A 327 -20.19 -6.97 18.95
N ASN A 328 -20.06 -8.26 18.65
CA ASN A 328 -19.01 -9.13 19.19
C ASN A 328 -17.90 -9.43 18.16
N HIS A 329 -17.78 -8.62 17.11
CA HIS A 329 -16.82 -8.85 16.03
C HIS A 329 -15.38 -8.83 16.54
N LYS A 330 -14.57 -9.79 16.07
CA LYS A 330 -13.18 -10.00 16.50
C LYS A 330 -12.21 -9.80 15.34
N PRO A 331 -10.93 -9.46 15.63
CA PRO A 331 -9.91 -9.37 14.58
C PRO A 331 -9.73 -10.69 13.82
N ILE A 332 -9.85 -11.82 14.52
CA ILE A 332 -9.73 -13.16 13.95
C ILE A 332 -11.07 -13.90 14.17
N PRO A 333 -11.80 -14.25 13.11
CA PRO A 333 -13.04 -15.02 13.22
C PRO A 333 -12.74 -16.47 13.62
N LEU A 334 -13.49 -17.01 14.58
CA LEU A 334 -13.30 -18.35 15.11
C LEU A 334 -14.39 -19.32 14.63
N THR A 335 -15.64 -18.89 14.73
CA THR A 335 -16.82 -19.68 14.34
C THR A 335 -17.10 -19.57 12.84
N ASP A 336 -17.82 -20.54 12.27
CA ASP A 336 -18.15 -20.50 10.84
C ASP A 336 -19.10 -19.34 10.48
N LYS A 337 -19.95 -18.91 11.43
CA LYS A 337 -20.78 -17.71 11.27
C LYS A 337 -19.93 -16.43 11.22
N GLU A 338 -18.95 -16.30 12.12
CA GLU A 338 -18.01 -15.17 12.12
C GLU A 338 -17.17 -15.18 10.82
N LYS A 339 -16.69 -16.34 10.36
CA LYS A 339 -15.93 -16.44 9.10
C LYS A 339 -16.77 -16.02 7.91
N ARG A 340 -18.00 -16.53 7.80
CA ARG A 340 -18.94 -16.15 6.72
C ARG A 340 -19.24 -14.65 6.73
N PHE A 341 -19.39 -14.05 7.91
CA PHE A 341 -19.54 -12.60 8.02
C PHE A 341 -18.34 -11.86 7.41
N VAL A 342 -17.11 -12.25 7.78
CA VAL A 342 -15.90 -11.63 7.21
C VAL A 342 -15.79 -11.90 5.71
N GLU A 343 -16.18 -13.06 5.21
CA GLU A 343 -16.21 -13.37 3.77
C GLU A 343 -17.13 -12.41 2.99
N GLU A 344 -18.33 -12.13 3.50
CA GLU A 344 -19.27 -11.16 2.90
C GLU A 344 -18.71 -9.73 2.90
N LEU A 345 -18.05 -9.32 3.98
CA LEU A 345 -17.37 -8.03 4.03
C LEU A 345 -16.20 -7.96 3.05
N THR A 346 -15.45 -9.06 2.93
CA THR A 346 -14.29 -9.18 2.03
C THR A 346 -14.72 -9.12 0.58
N ASP A 347 -15.83 -9.76 0.21
CA ASP A 347 -16.41 -9.68 -1.14
C ASP A 347 -16.74 -8.24 -1.53
N GLU A 348 -17.50 -7.54 -0.69
CA GLU A 348 -17.86 -6.13 -0.96
C GLU A 348 -16.62 -5.23 -1.00
N ALA A 349 -15.66 -5.45 -0.11
CA ALA A 349 -14.39 -4.70 -0.06
C ALA A 349 -13.58 -4.91 -1.35
N VAL A 350 -13.36 -6.15 -1.78
CA VAL A 350 -12.60 -6.49 -2.99
C VAL A 350 -13.26 -5.88 -4.22
N ILE A 351 -14.56 -6.09 -4.42
CA ILE A 351 -15.25 -5.60 -5.62
C ILE A 351 -15.27 -4.07 -5.66
N THR A 352 -15.45 -3.42 -4.51
CA THR A 352 -15.42 -1.96 -4.43
C THR A 352 -14.01 -1.40 -4.66
N ALA A 353 -13.00 -2.01 -4.06
CA ALA A 353 -11.62 -1.57 -4.18
C ALA A 353 -11.11 -1.72 -5.62
N VAL A 354 -11.36 -2.86 -6.27
CA VAL A 354 -11.00 -3.06 -7.68
C VAL A 354 -11.74 -2.05 -8.57
N ARG A 355 -13.02 -1.76 -8.30
CA ARG A 355 -13.76 -0.75 -9.05
C ARG A 355 -13.17 0.65 -8.94
N ARG A 356 -12.73 1.05 -7.75
CA ARG A 356 -12.10 2.35 -7.53
C ARG A 356 -10.68 2.43 -8.09
N HIS A 357 -10.00 1.29 -8.18
CA HIS A 357 -8.66 1.18 -8.76
C HIS A 357 -8.68 1.20 -10.29
N ALA A 358 -9.62 0.47 -10.89
CA ALA A 358 -9.74 0.29 -12.33
C ALA A 358 -10.19 1.58 -13.03
N GLY A 359 -9.73 1.73 -14.27
CA GLY A 359 -10.23 2.73 -15.18
C GLY A 359 -11.60 2.39 -15.73
N HIS A 360 -12.20 3.34 -16.43
CA HIS A 360 -13.50 3.21 -17.05
C HIS A 360 -13.57 3.99 -18.36
N PHE A 361 -14.54 3.65 -19.19
CA PHE A 361 -14.86 4.42 -20.39
C PHE A 361 -15.74 5.62 -20.06
N ARG A 362 -15.41 6.76 -20.65
CA ARG A 362 -16.17 8.00 -20.56
C ARG A 362 -16.49 8.53 -21.95
N ASN A 363 -17.68 9.12 -22.09
CA ASN A 363 -18.10 9.75 -23.34
C ASN A 363 -17.92 11.26 -23.23
N LEU A 364 -17.15 11.83 -24.14
CA LEU A 364 -17.04 13.27 -24.33
C LEU A 364 -17.95 13.69 -25.48
N TYR A 365 -18.68 14.79 -25.27
CA TYR A 365 -19.61 15.35 -26.25
C TYR A 365 -19.02 16.66 -26.75
N GLY A 366 -18.66 16.70 -28.02
CA GLY A 366 -18.14 17.89 -28.68
C GLY A 366 -18.91 18.23 -29.96
N PRO A 367 -18.50 19.29 -30.67
CA PRO A 367 -19.12 19.70 -31.93
C PRO A 367 -19.15 18.58 -32.99
N GLY A 368 -18.17 17.66 -32.95
CA GLY A 368 -18.09 16.48 -33.82
C GLY A 368 -18.87 15.25 -33.34
N GLY A 369 -19.70 15.37 -32.31
CA GLY A 369 -20.48 14.27 -31.75
C GLY A 369 -19.83 13.57 -30.55
N LYS A 370 -20.23 12.32 -30.32
CA LYS A 370 -19.82 11.51 -29.16
C LYS A 370 -18.47 10.84 -29.42
N LYS A 371 -17.47 11.10 -28.58
CA LYS A 371 -16.17 10.42 -28.57
C LYS A 371 -16.00 9.63 -27.27
N THR A 372 -15.71 8.33 -27.38
CA THR A 372 -15.37 7.50 -26.22
C THR A 372 -13.88 7.62 -25.91
N VAL A 373 -13.54 7.77 -24.64
CA VAL A 373 -12.17 7.86 -24.11
C VAL A 373 -12.04 6.98 -22.87
N ALA A 374 -10.81 6.60 -22.53
CA ALA A 374 -10.50 5.85 -21.31
C ALA A 374 -9.94 6.78 -20.23
N GLU A 375 -10.34 6.55 -18.98
CA GLU A 375 -9.85 7.30 -17.82
C GLU A 375 -9.52 6.30 -16.70
N GLY A 376 -8.31 6.38 -16.13
CA GLY A 376 -7.85 5.49 -15.06
C GLY A 376 -7.05 4.28 -15.54
N LYS A 377 -6.72 3.37 -14.60
CA LYS A 377 -5.80 2.26 -14.83
C LYS A 377 -6.45 1.13 -15.64
N ASP A 378 -5.84 0.74 -16.75
CA ASP A 378 -6.26 -0.44 -17.50
C ASP A 378 -5.80 -1.72 -16.79
N LEU A 379 -6.76 -2.57 -16.38
CA LEU A 379 -6.49 -3.89 -15.79
C LEU A 379 -6.87 -5.04 -16.73
N THR A 380 -7.28 -4.78 -17.96
CA THR A 380 -7.73 -5.82 -18.90
C THR A 380 -6.61 -6.77 -19.32
N LYS A 381 -5.33 -6.35 -19.19
CA LYS A 381 -4.15 -7.18 -19.45
C LYS A 381 -3.66 -7.96 -18.23
N ILE A 382 -4.27 -7.81 -17.06
CA ILE A 382 -3.91 -8.61 -15.88
C ILE A 382 -4.05 -10.10 -16.18
N GLU A 383 -2.95 -10.82 -16.06
CA GLU A 383 -2.86 -12.27 -16.23
C GLU A 383 -3.02 -12.99 -14.89
N TYR A 384 -2.55 -12.38 -13.79
CA TYR A 384 -2.57 -12.98 -12.46
C TYR A 384 -3.17 -12.02 -11.42
N ILE A 385 -4.20 -12.50 -10.71
CA ILE A 385 -4.77 -11.85 -9.54
C ILE A 385 -4.21 -12.55 -8.30
N ILE A 386 -3.36 -11.86 -7.56
CA ILE A 386 -2.70 -12.34 -6.35
C ILE A 386 -3.47 -11.87 -5.13
N ALA A 387 -3.73 -12.76 -4.19
CA ALA A 387 -4.41 -12.47 -2.93
C ALA A 387 -3.45 -12.61 -1.76
N THR A 388 -3.35 -11.55 -0.95
CA THR A 388 -2.66 -11.54 0.34
C THR A 388 -3.52 -10.81 1.39
N GLY A 389 -3.02 -10.67 2.61
CA GLY A 389 -3.80 -10.14 3.74
C GLY A 389 -4.62 -11.24 4.43
N GLY A 390 -4.88 -11.06 5.72
CA GLY A 390 -5.46 -12.12 6.57
C GLY A 390 -6.79 -12.68 6.04
N ALA A 391 -7.66 -11.83 5.50
CA ALA A 391 -8.96 -12.26 4.99
C ALA A 391 -8.83 -13.11 3.71
N LEU A 392 -7.99 -12.71 2.76
CA LEU A 392 -7.82 -13.42 1.49
C LEU A 392 -6.85 -14.60 1.56
N THR A 393 -6.08 -14.75 2.63
CA THR A 393 -5.15 -15.89 2.82
C THR A 393 -5.75 -16.99 3.68
N ARG A 394 -6.51 -16.64 4.73
CA ARG A 394 -6.96 -17.60 5.75
C ARG A 394 -8.41 -18.08 5.57
N LEU A 395 -9.27 -17.31 4.90
CA LEU A 395 -10.69 -17.67 4.78
C LEU A 395 -10.94 -18.70 3.67
N PRO A 396 -11.87 -19.66 3.87
CA PRO A 396 -12.20 -20.68 2.87
C PRO A 396 -12.65 -20.11 1.52
N GLU A 397 -13.55 -19.12 1.49
CA GLU A 397 -14.15 -18.61 0.24
C GLU A 397 -13.25 -17.65 -0.56
N ARG A 398 -11.99 -17.46 -0.14
CA ARG A 398 -11.03 -16.52 -0.76
C ARG A 398 -10.95 -16.60 -2.29
N VAL A 399 -10.95 -17.81 -2.86
CA VAL A 399 -10.87 -18.00 -4.32
C VAL A 399 -12.18 -17.59 -5.00
N ASN A 400 -13.32 -17.91 -4.40
CA ASN A 400 -14.63 -17.60 -4.96
C ASN A 400 -14.90 -16.10 -4.96
N ILE A 401 -14.47 -15.39 -3.91
CA ILE A 401 -14.49 -13.93 -3.82
C ILE A 401 -13.73 -13.31 -5.00
N LEU A 402 -12.50 -13.75 -5.27
CA LEU A 402 -11.68 -13.20 -6.36
C LEU A 402 -12.27 -13.50 -7.74
N LYS A 403 -12.92 -14.65 -7.93
CA LYS A 403 -13.67 -14.97 -9.15
C LYS A 403 -14.84 -14.01 -9.41
N GLN A 404 -15.34 -13.31 -8.40
CA GLN A 404 -16.42 -12.33 -8.58
C GLN A 404 -15.94 -11.06 -9.28
N ILE A 405 -14.63 -10.75 -9.28
CA ILE A 405 -14.08 -9.53 -9.89
C ILE A 405 -14.51 -9.43 -11.36
N ALA A 406 -14.12 -10.40 -12.18
CA ALA A 406 -14.45 -10.40 -13.60
C ALA A 406 -15.96 -10.57 -13.88
N LYS A 407 -16.73 -11.17 -12.95
CA LYS A 407 -18.19 -11.32 -13.08
C LYS A 407 -18.95 -10.03 -12.81
N ASN A 408 -18.39 -9.12 -12.01
CA ASN A 408 -19.00 -7.86 -11.64
C ASN A 408 -18.70 -6.72 -12.62
N ASN A 409 -17.93 -6.96 -13.68
CA ASN A 409 -17.71 -5.98 -14.73
C ASN A 409 -19.01 -5.73 -15.51
N LYS A 410 -19.53 -4.50 -15.46
CA LYS A 410 -20.76 -4.10 -16.15
C LYS A 410 -20.54 -3.64 -17.60
N GLY A 411 -19.32 -3.79 -18.12
CA GLY A 411 -18.94 -3.50 -19.50
C GLY A 411 -18.39 -2.08 -19.74
N ASN A 412 -18.46 -1.18 -18.76
CA ASN A 412 -17.85 0.15 -18.86
C ASN A 412 -16.55 0.30 -18.04
N GLU A 413 -16.14 -0.75 -17.32
CA GLU A 413 -14.97 -0.75 -16.44
C GLU A 413 -13.84 -1.58 -17.07
N LEU A 414 -12.59 -1.12 -16.90
CA LEU A 414 -11.38 -1.77 -17.40
C LEU A 414 -10.89 -2.84 -16.40
N PHE A 415 -11.75 -3.79 -16.05
CA PHE A 415 -11.45 -4.85 -15.08
C PHE A 415 -10.57 -5.96 -15.67
N PRO A 416 -9.92 -6.77 -14.82
CA PRO A 416 -9.32 -8.03 -15.24
C PRO A 416 -10.32 -8.93 -15.97
N ASN A 417 -9.81 -9.63 -16.98
CA ASN A 417 -10.58 -10.59 -17.76
C ASN A 417 -10.88 -11.87 -16.96
N LYS A 418 -11.91 -12.63 -17.40
CA LYS A 418 -12.28 -13.92 -16.78
C LYS A 418 -11.19 -14.99 -16.85
N ASN A 419 -10.20 -14.81 -17.73
CA ASN A 419 -9.07 -15.72 -17.93
C ASN A 419 -7.90 -15.44 -16.96
N ALA A 420 -7.95 -14.36 -16.18
CA ALA A 420 -6.91 -14.07 -15.21
C ALA A 420 -6.85 -15.18 -14.14
N SER A 421 -5.65 -15.73 -13.95
CA SER A 421 -5.39 -16.79 -12.99
C SER A 421 -5.37 -16.22 -11.57
N ILE A 422 -5.95 -16.95 -10.62
CA ILE A 422 -5.98 -16.54 -9.21
C ILE A 422 -4.86 -17.27 -8.47
N LEU A 423 -3.99 -16.50 -7.81
CA LEU A 423 -2.90 -16.99 -6.99
C LEU A 423 -3.09 -16.53 -5.55
N ILE A 424 -2.84 -17.40 -4.58
CA ILE A 424 -3.02 -17.11 -3.15
C ILE A 424 -1.65 -17.16 -2.48
N ASP A 425 -1.31 -16.16 -1.67
CA ASP A 425 -0.16 -16.19 -0.77
C ASP A 425 -0.42 -17.15 0.40
N ASN A 426 -0.22 -18.45 0.17
CA ASN A 426 -0.64 -19.51 1.09
C ASN A 426 0.09 -19.47 2.44
N TYR A 427 1.31 -18.93 2.46
CA TYR A 427 2.09 -18.77 3.69
C TYR A 427 1.88 -17.41 4.37
N TYR A 428 1.17 -16.49 3.72
CA TYR A 428 1.00 -15.10 4.17
C TYR A 428 2.35 -14.43 4.45
N ILE A 429 3.23 -14.43 3.44
CA ILE A 429 4.61 -13.93 3.51
C ILE A 429 4.94 -12.89 2.44
N MET A 430 3.99 -12.47 1.60
CA MET A 430 4.28 -11.58 0.48
C MET A 430 4.91 -10.24 0.90
N ALA A 431 4.43 -9.61 1.98
CA ALA A 431 5.05 -8.41 2.53
C ALA A 431 6.48 -8.68 3.05
N SER A 432 6.68 -9.83 3.71
CA SER A 432 8.01 -10.23 4.19
C SER A 432 9.00 -10.44 3.04
N LEU A 433 8.57 -11.09 1.96
CA LEU A 433 9.40 -11.32 0.79
C LEU A 433 9.65 -10.03 0.00
N GLY A 434 8.72 -9.07 0.06
CA GLY A 434 8.90 -7.71 -0.46
C GLY A 434 10.11 -7.00 0.14
N VAL A 435 10.23 -6.94 1.48
CA VAL A 435 11.40 -6.32 2.13
C VAL A 435 12.65 -7.19 1.99
N LEU A 436 12.51 -8.52 2.05
CA LEU A 436 13.61 -9.46 1.85
C LEU A 436 14.29 -9.27 0.49
N SER A 437 13.51 -8.98 -0.56
CA SER A 437 14.01 -8.79 -1.91
C SER A 437 15.00 -7.62 -2.07
N LYS A 438 15.00 -6.66 -1.14
CA LYS A 438 15.98 -5.55 -1.14
C LYS A 438 17.41 -6.03 -0.95
N LYS A 439 17.60 -7.13 -0.19
CA LYS A 439 18.91 -7.73 0.08
C LYS A 439 19.10 -9.06 -0.64
N TYR A 440 18.03 -9.84 -0.80
CA TYR A 440 18.05 -11.20 -1.35
C TYR A 440 16.97 -11.40 -2.44
N PRO A 441 17.05 -10.71 -3.59
CA PRO A 441 16.01 -10.75 -4.63
C PRO A 441 15.76 -12.17 -5.18
N ASN A 442 16.81 -12.92 -5.45
CA ASN A 442 16.72 -14.29 -5.99
C ASN A 442 16.08 -15.28 -5.00
N GLY A 443 16.37 -15.14 -3.71
CA GLY A 443 15.75 -15.96 -2.67
C GLY A 443 14.27 -15.61 -2.49
N ALA A 444 13.97 -14.30 -2.47
CA ALA A 444 12.61 -13.79 -2.32
C ALA A 444 11.68 -14.23 -3.46
N ILE A 445 12.12 -14.18 -4.73
CA ILE A 445 11.27 -14.61 -5.84
C ILE A 445 10.94 -16.11 -5.80
N LYS A 446 11.92 -16.96 -5.45
CA LYS A 446 11.70 -18.41 -5.33
C LYS A 446 10.67 -18.73 -4.25
N LEU A 447 10.79 -18.08 -3.10
CA LEU A 447 9.82 -18.21 -2.00
C LEU A 447 8.44 -17.62 -2.35
N LEU A 448 8.39 -16.55 -3.15
CA LEU A 448 7.11 -15.99 -3.63
C LEU A 448 6.42 -17.00 -4.54
N LYS A 449 7.14 -17.57 -5.50
CA LYS A 449 6.61 -18.62 -6.39
C LYS A 449 6.13 -19.82 -5.59
N GLU A 450 6.89 -20.26 -4.58
CA GLU A 450 6.49 -21.34 -3.69
C GLU A 450 5.19 -21.02 -2.94
N SER A 451 5.09 -19.85 -2.28
CA SER A 451 3.87 -19.45 -1.56
C SER A 451 2.65 -19.38 -2.49
N LEU A 452 2.86 -18.99 -3.74
CA LEU A 452 1.82 -18.86 -4.77
C LEU A 452 1.54 -20.18 -5.52
N ASN A 453 2.23 -21.28 -5.21
CA ASN A 453 2.19 -22.56 -5.93
C ASN A 453 2.47 -22.42 -7.44
N ILE A 454 3.44 -21.59 -7.80
CA ILE A 454 3.95 -21.43 -9.16
C ILE A 454 5.20 -22.31 -9.29
N ASN A 455 5.18 -23.27 -10.21
CA ASN A 455 6.30 -24.20 -10.45
C ASN A 455 7.42 -23.58 -11.28
#